data_AF-A0AAE2JLX3-F1
#
_entry.id   AF-A0AAE2JLX3-F1
#
_cell.length_a   1.000
_cell.length_b   1.000
_cell.length_c   1.000
_cell.angle_alpha   90.00
_cell.angle_beta   90.00
_cell.angle_gamma   90.00
#
_symmetry.space_group_name_H-M   'P 1'
#
loop_
_entity.id
_entity.type
_entity.pdbx_description
1 polymer ?
#
loop_
_entity_poly.entity_id
_entity_poly.type
_entity_poly.pdbx_seq_one_letter_code
_entity_poly.pdbx_strand_id
1 'polypeptide(L)'
;MSILKSLKTLTLSLFMGTSLVSGYAVADEPKEQAKPKVLIFDVNETLLDLTSMRTSIGKALGGREDLLPLWFSTMLHHSLVDTVSGSYHDFGQIGVASLLMVAQNNNIDITSEQAKTAIVTPLLTLPPHSDVKEGLAKLKAQGYKLVSLTNSSNKGVKAQFESAGLMSYFDARYSIEDIKIYKPDLRAYEWVLKKLNVAPNEAMMVAAHGWDVAGAKEAGLQTTFIARPGKALYPLAKKPDHVVKDLHELADLLK
;
A
#
# COMPACT_ATOMS: atom_id res chain seq x y z
N MET A 1 22.24 -46.24 -52.65
CA MET A 1 20.94 -45.53 -52.57
C MET A 1 21.07 -44.37 -51.57
N SER A 2 20.39 -43.23 -51.63
CA SER A 2 19.61 -42.56 -52.70
C SER A 2 19.05 -41.22 -52.15
N ILE A 3 18.96 -40.04 -52.78
CA ILE A 3 19.61 -39.29 -53.89
C ILE A 3 19.42 -37.77 -53.50
N LEU A 4 20.27 -36.84 -53.99
CA LEU A 4 20.02 -35.40 -54.36
C LEU A 4 21.21 -34.51 -53.88
N LYS A 5 21.91 -33.69 -54.70
CA LYS A 5 21.54 -32.61 -55.65
C LYS A 5 20.79 -31.44 -54.95
N SER A 6 21.02 -30.15 -55.21
CA SER A 6 22.00 -29.36 -56.01
C SER A 6 21.62 -27.88 -55.82
N LEU A 7 22.56 -26.92 -55.95
CA LEU A 7 22.45 -25.53 -56.49
C LEU A 7 23.71 -24.77 -55.98
N LYS A 8 24.66 -24.27 -56.78
CA LYS A 8 24.64 -23.28 -57.89
C LYS A 8 24.19 -21.86 -57.48
N THR A 9 25.19 -21.07 -57.10
CA THR A 9 25.53 -19.72 -57.61
C THR A 9 24.41 -18.68 -57.80
N LEU A 10 24.53 -17.53 -57.12
CA LEU A 10 24.22 -16.24 -57.75
C LEU A 10 25.07 -15.08 -57.19
N THR A 11 25.19 -14.03 -58.00
CA THR A 11 26.25 -13.01 -57.97
C THR A 11 25.89 -11.79 -57.11
N LEU A 12 26.93 -11.11 -56.62
CA LEU A 12 26.88 -9.78 -56.01
C LEU A 12 26.28 -8.74 -56.97
N SER A 13 25.31 -7.96 -56.50
CA SER A 13 24.90 -6.68 -57.10
C SER A 13 24.47 -5.68 -56.02
N LEU A 14 24.81 -4.43 -56.26
CA LEU A 14 24.80 -3.32 -55.31
C LEU A 14 23.39 -2.70 -55.13
N PHE A 15 23.04 -2.29 -53.90
CA PHE A 15 22.06 -1.22 -53.70
C PHE A 15 22.51 -0.25 -52.60
N MET A 16 22.82 0.97 -53.01
CA MET A 16 23.09 2.10 -52.13
C MET A 16 21.79 2.91 -52.07
N GLY A 17 21.13 2.96 -50.90
CA GLY A 17 19.75 3.45 -50.79
C GLY A 17 19.44 4.03 -49.42
N THR A 18 19.47 5.35 -49.35
CA THR A 18 19.15 6.21 -48.20
C THR A 18 17.81 5.90 -47.50
N SER A 19 17.81 5.84 -46.17
CA SER A 19 16.86 6.59 -45.29
C SER A 19 17.04 6.24 -43.80
N LEU A 20 17.92 6.95 -43.10
CA LEU A 20 17.90 6.99 -41.63
C LEU A 20 16.79 7.96 -41.18
N VAL A 21 15.56 7.45 -41.08
CA VAL A 21 14.52 8.15 -40.31
C VAL A 21 14.86 7.98 -38.83
N SER A 22 15.58 8.97 -38.29
CA SER A 22 15.82 9.09 -36.85
C SER A 22 14.50 9.38 -36.15
N GLY A 23 13.74 8.33 -35.86
CA GLY A 23 12.61 8.36 -34.97
C GLY A 23 13.07 8.68 -33.55
N TYR A 24 13.34 9.96 -33.28
CA TYR A 24 13.30 10.46 -31.92
C TYR A 24 11.91 10.16 -31.39
N ALA A 25 11.82 9.21 -30.46
CA ALA A 25 10.64 9.06 -29.64
C ALA A 25 10.47 10.40 -28.93
N VAL A 26 9.48 11.18 -29.39
CA VAL A 26 8.99 12.34 -28.64
C VAL A 26 8.54 11.76 -27.31
N ALA A 27 9.27 12.07 -26.24
CA ALA A 27 8.78 11.80 -24.91
C ALA A 27 7.45 12.54 -24.79
N ASP A 28 6.36 11.82 -24.56
CA ASP A 28 5.06 12.43 -24.31
C ASP A 28 5.25 13.54 -23.28
N GLU A 29 4.87 14.77 -23.63
CA GLU A 29 4.87 15.87 -22.66
C GLU A 29 4.04 15.45 -21.44
N PRO A 30 4.42 15.83 -20.21
CA PRO A 30 3.67 15.45 -19.03
C PRO A 30 2.24 16.00 -19.14
N LYS A 31 1.29 15.14 -19.52
CA LYS A 31 -0.13 15.49 -19.54
C LYS A 31 -0.49 15.94 -18.14
N GLU A 32 -0.99 17.17 -18.04
CA GLU A 32 -1.43 17.77 -16.79
C GLU A 32 -2.36 16.78 -16.07
N GLN A 33 -1.93 16.35 -14.88
CA GLN A 33 -2.55 15.22 -14.21
C GLN A 33 -3.91 15.67 -13.65
N ALA A 34 -4.99 15.13 -14.23
CA ALA A 34 -6.35 15.55 -13.89
C ALA A 34 -6.60 15.47 -12.38
N LYS A 35 -7.23 16.49 -11.79
CA LYS A 35 -7.53 16.55 -10.35
C LYS A 35 -8.30 15.27 -9.92
N PRO A 36 -7.87 14.54 -8.88
CA PRO A 36 -8.54 13.31 -8.48
C PRO A 36 -9.97 13.60 -7.99
N LYS A 37 -10.89 12.66 -8.21
CA LYS A 37 -12.27 12.71 -7.71
C LYS A 37 -12.39 12.07 -6.33
N VAL A 38 -11.54 11.09 -6.03
CA VAL A 38 -11.59 10.29 -4.80
C VAL A 38 -10.20 10.17 -4.19
N LEU A 39 -10.11 10.42 -2.88
CA LEU A 39 -8.91 10.18 -2.09
C LEU A 39 -9.11 8.90 -1.28
N ILE A 40 -8.22 7.92 -1.49
CA ILE A 40 -8.22 6.61 -0.87
C ILE A 40 -7.08 6.58 0.14
N PHE A 41 -7.39 6.41 1.42
CA PHE A 41 -6.41 6.42 2.50
C PHE A 41 -6.10 5.01 2.99
N ASP A 42 -4.82 4.69 3.11
CA ASP A 42 -4.36 3.64 4.03
C ASP A 42 -4.69 4.02 5.48
N VAL A 43 -4.84 3.04 6.38
CA VAL A 43 -5.35 3.29 7.75
C VAL A 43 -4.25 3.18 8.79
N ASN A 44 -3.69 1.97 8.96
CA ASN A 44 -2.72 1.69 10.01
C ASN A 44 -1.42 2.44 9.69
N GLU A 45 -0.87 3.17 10.67
CA GLU A 45 0.34 4.00 10.53
C GLU A 45 0.21 5.24 9.64
N THR A 46 -0.63 5.21 8.61
CA THR A 46 -0.94 6.38 7.75
C THR A 46 -1.85 7.38 8.46
N LEU A 47 -3.04 6.94 8.90
CA LEU A 47 -4.01 7.75 9.66
C LEU A 47 -3.88 7.55 11.17
N LEU A 48 -3.50 6.35 11.61
CA LEU A 48 -3.47 5.96 13.02
C LEU A 48 -2.03 5.76 13.50
N ASP A 49 -1.68 6.29 14.67
CA ASP A 49 -0.36 6.15 15.26
C ASP A 49 -0.18 4.77 15.92
N LEU A 50 0.84 4.02 15.47
CA LEU A 50 1.19 2.70 15.99
C LEU A 50 2.05 2.73 17.26
N THR A 51 2.41 3.89 17.80
CA THR A 51 3.32 4.02 18.95
C THR A 51 2.87 3.20 20.18
N SER A 52 1.58 3.19 20.50
CA SER A 52 1.04 2.37 21.60
C SER A 52 1.18 0.85 21.35
N MET A 53 0.96 0.42 20.10
CA MET A 53 1.11 -0.97 19.66
C MET A 53 2.58 -1.40 19.68
N ARG A 54 3.50 -0.57 19.18
CA ARG A 54 4.95 -0.78 19.24
C ARG A 54 5.41 -1.02 20.70
N THR A 55 5.00 -0.16 21.63
CA THR A 55 5.30 -0.33 23.07
C THR A 55 4.70 -1.62 23.66
N SER A 56 3.49 -2.00 23.24
CA SER A 56 2.84 -3.23 23.70
C SER A 56 3.60 -4.48 23.24
N ILE A 57 4.01 -4.52 21.98
CA ILE A 57 4.79 -5.62 21.39
C ILE A 57 6.22 -5.66 21.96
N GLY A 58 6.86 -4.52 22.17
CA GLY A 58 8.20 -4.44 22.76
C GLY A 58 8.23 -5.09 24.15
N LYS A 59 7.20 -4.83 24.98
CA LYS A 59 7.00 -5.50 26.28
C LYS A 59 6.77 -7.01 26.13
N ALA A 60 5.97 -7.42 25.15
CA ALA A 60 5.71 -8.84 24.86
C ALA A 60 6.97 -9.59 24.40
N LEU A 61 7.90 -8.89 23.73
CA LEU A 61 9.22 -9.38 23.32
C LEU A 61 10.30 -9.14 24.41
N GLY A 62 9.92 -9.11 25.69
CA GLY A 62 10.87 -8.98 26.81
C GLY A 62 11.66 -7.67 26.85
N GLY A 63 11.13 -6.60 26.26
CA GLY A 63 11.81 -5.30 26.13
C GLY A 63 12.67 -5.14 24.86
N ARG A 64 12.70 -6.14 23.97
CA ARG A 64 13.47 -6.12 22.71
C ARG A 64 12.76 -5.30 21.62
N GLU A 65 12.78 -3.98 21.77
CA GLU A 65 12.19 -3.05 20.78
C GLU A 65 12.88 -3.13 19.39
N ASP A 66 14.14 -3.60 19.34
CA ASP A 66 14.87 -3.87 18.09
C ASP A 66 14.24 -4.97 17.23
N LEU A 67 13.38 -5.83 17.81
CA LEU A 67 12.64 -6.87 17.10
C LEU A 67 11.32 -6.37 16.49
N LEU A 68 10.89 -5.14 16.79
CA LEU A 68 9.64 -4.57 16.27
C LEU A 68 9.60 -4.46 14.73
N PRO A 69 10.66 -4.00 14.03
CA PRO A 69 10.69 -3.98 12.57
C PRO A 69 10.64 -5.40 12.00
N LEU A 70 11.35 -6.35 12.62
CA LEU A 70 11.34 -7.76 12.20
C LEU A 70 9.93 -8.36 12.30
N TRP A 71 9.23 -8.13 13.42
CA TRP A 71 7.84 -8.55 13.58
C TRP A 71 6.93 -7.96 12.50
N PHE A 72 7.01 -6.64 12.26
CA PHE A 72 6.15 -5.98 11.28
C PHE A 72 6.41 -6.47 9.85
N SER A 73 7.68 -6.65 9.48
CA SER A 73 8.07 -7.26 8.19
C SER A 73 7.65 -8.72 8.08
N THR A 74 7.70 -9.50 9.16
CA THR A 74 7.22 -10.90 9.19
C THR A 74 5.71 -10.96 8.97
N MET A 75 4.95 -10.09 9.65
CA MET A 75 3.49 -9.96 9.47
C MET A 75 3.12 -9.58 8.04
N LEU A 76 3.80 -8.57 7.45
CA LEU A 76 3.57 -8.22 6.05
C LEU A 76 3.93 -9.37 5.11
N HIS A 77 5.09 -10.02 5.30
CA HIS A 77 5.49 -11.19 4.50
C HIS A 77 4.41 -12.27 4.51
N HIS A 78 3.92 -12.68 5.67
CA HIS A 78 2.91 -13.74 5.75
C HIS A 78 1.54 -13.32 5.21
N SER A 79 1.17 -12.04 5.23
CA SER A 79 -0.02 -11.55 4.53
C SER A 79 0.08 -11.67 3.00
N LEU A 80 1.30 -11.53 2.46
CA LEU A 80 1.57 -11.78 1.04
C LEU A 80 1.61 -13.28 0.73
N VAL A 81 2.16 -14.12 1.64
CA VAL A 81 2.12 -15.59 1.52
C VAL A 81 0.68 -16.09 1.43
N ASP A 82 -0.21 -15.65 2.33
CA ASP A 82 -1.63 -16.00 2.28
C ASP A 82 -2.24 -15.63 0.90
N THR A 83 -1.96 -14.41 0.42
CA THR A 83 -2.47 -13.91 -0.87
C THR A 83 -2.01 -14.75 -2.07
N VAL A 84 -0.74 -15.16 -2.12
CA VAL A 84 -0.19 -15.94 -3.24
C VAL A 84 -0.47 -17.44 -3.13
N SER A 85 -0.70 -17.97 -1.92
CA SER A 85 -1.10 -19.37 -1.72
C SER A 85 -2.60 -19.60 -1.86
N GLY A 86 -3.42 -18.54 -1.91
CA GLY A 86 -4.88 -18.63 -1.90
C GLY A 86 -5.47 -18.92 -0.51
N SER A 87 -4.67 -18.71 0.55
CA SER A 87 -5.11 -18.82 1.94
C SER A 87 -5.64 -17.47 2.45
N TYR A 88 -6.34 -17.47 3.59
CA TYR A 88 -6.71 -16.23 4.26
C TYR A 88 -6.91 -16.42 5.77
N HIS A 89 -6.10 -15.69 6.53
CA HIS A 89 -6.31 -15.34 7.93
C HIS A 89 -6.47 -13.82 8.02
N ASP A 90 -7.16 -13.31 9.04
CA ASP A 90 -7.28 -11.87 9.23
C ASP A 90 -5.94 -11.25 9.70
N PHE A 91 -5.74 -9.95 9.43
CA PHE A 91 -4.46 -9.28 9.68
C PHE A 91 -4.05 -9.27 11.16
N GLY A 92 -5.01 -9.34 12.09
CA GLY A 92 -4.75 -9.50 13.52
C GLY A 92 -4.24 -10.91 13.85
N GLN A 93 -4.84 -11.95 13.25
CA GLN A 93 -4.35 -13.33 13.36
C GLN A 93 -2.91 -13.47 12.82
N ILE A 94 -2.63 -12.90 11.65
CA ILE A 94 -1.28 -12.91 11.05
C ILE A 94 -0.28 -12.15 11.94
N GLY A 95 -0.69 -11.01 12.51
CA GLY A 95 0.13 -10.26 13.48
C GLY A 95 0.47 -11.06 14.74
N VAL A 96 -0.49 -11.81 15.30
CA VAL A 96 -0.28 -12.69 16.46
C VAL A 96 0.63 -13.87 16.10
N ALA A 97 0.37 -14.56 14.99
CA ALA A 97 1.21 -15.67 14.53
C ALA A 97 2.66 -15.22 14.29
N SER A 98 2.84 -14.07 13.64
CA SER A 98 4.17 -13.48 13.39
C SER A 98 4.89 -13.07 14.68
N LEU A 99 4.15 -12.65 15.71
CA LEU A 99 4.73 -12.34 17.02
C LEU A 99 5.25 -13.61 17.72
N LEU A 100 4.48 -14.69 17.68
CA LEU A 100 4.91 -16.00 18.19
C LEU A 100 6.15 -16.52 17.43
N MET A 101 6.18 -16.40 16.10
CA MET A 101 7.32 -16.79 15.28
C MET A 101 8.59 -15.99 15.61
N VAL A 102 8.49 -14.66 15.74
CA VAL A 102 9.63 -13.81 16.10
C VAL A 102 10.13 -14.10 17.51
N ALA A 103 9.22 -14.33 18.47
CA ALA A 103 9.58 -14.68 19.83
C ALA A 103 10.31 -16.05 19.89
N GLN A 104 9.75 -17.08 19.24
CA GLN A 104 10.37 -18.40 19.14
C GLN A 104 11.77 -18.34 18.52
N ASN A 105 11.92 -17.64 17.39
CA ASN A 105 13.21 -17.49 16.70
C ASN A 105 14.26 -16.70 17.50
N ASN A 106 13.86 -15.98 18.56
CA ASN A 106 14.74 -15.23 19.45
C ASN A 106 14.85 -15.84 20.86
N ASN A 107 14.29 -17.05 21.08
CA ASN A 107 14.24 -17.72 22.39
C ASN A 107 13.54 -16.89 23.48
N ILE A 108 12.44 -16.24 23.11
CA ILE A 108 11.58 -15.47 24.02
C ILE A 108 10.32 -16.28 24.34
N ASP A 109 10.13 -16.62 25.61
CA ASP A 109 8.93 -17.32 26.07
C ASP A 109 7.72 -16.36 26.08
N ILE A 110 6.71 -16.68 25.28
CA ILE A 110 5.44 -15.95 25.22
C ILE A 110 4.28 -16.92 24.92
N THR A 111 3.15 -16.73 25.59
CA THR A 111 1.92 -17.48 25.32
C THR A 111 1.09 -16.85 24.20
N SER A 112 0.26 -17.65 23.51
CA SER A 112 -0.67 -17.17 22.48
C SER A 112 -1.60 -16.06 22.98
N GLU A 113 -2.04 -16.11 24.25
CA GLU A 113 -2.89 -15.05 24.81
C GLU A 113 -2.09 -13.76 25.10
N GLN A 114 -0.84 -13.83 25.58
CA GLN A 114 0.02 -12.65 25.69
C GLN A 114 0.28 -12.01 24.32
N ALA A 115 0.57 -12.80 23.29
CA ALA A 115 0.75 -12.30 21.92
C ALA A 115 -0.54 -11.65 21.39
N LYS A 116 -1.69 -12.26 21.63
CA LYS A 116 -3.01 -11.73 21.26
C LYS A 116 -3.35 -10.43 21.98
N THR A 117 -3.08 -10.30 23.28
CA THR A 117 -3.21 -9.04 24.02
C THR A 117 -2.25 -7.97 23.48
N ALA A 118 -1.02 -8.35 23.15
CA ALA A 118 -0.01 -7.41 22.64
C ALA A 118 -0.39 -6.81 21.28
N ILE A 119 -1.09 -7.57 20.43
CA ILE A 119 -1.52 -7.18 19.08
C ILE A 119 -2.95 -6.60 19.05
N VAL A 120 -3.94 -7.42 19.43
CA VAL A 120 -5.36 -7.14 19.13
C VAL A 120 -5.90 -6.00 19.96
N THR A 121 -5.53 -5.91 21.24
CA THR A 121 -6.01 -4.86 22.14
C THR A 121 -5.59 -3.44 21.66
N PRO A 122 -4.30 -3.12 21.47
CA PRO A 122 -3.91 -1.78 21.03
C PRO A 122 -4.33 -1.48 19.57
N LEU A 123 -4.35 -2.48 18.68
CA LEU A 123 -4.71 -2.30 17.27
C LEU A 123 -6.13 -1.73 17.09
N LEU A 124 -7.07 -2.05 17.99
CA LEU A 124 -8.46 -1.60 17.92
C LEU A 124 -8.67 -0.15 18.40
N THR A 125 -7.74 0.43 19.16
CA THR A 125 -7.90 1.73 19.83
C THR A 125 -6.73 2.69 19.57
N LEU A 126 -6.10 2.56 18.40
CA LEU A 126 -5.00 3.45 17.98
C LEU A 126 -5.52 4.90 17.84
N PRO A 127 -4.82 5.91 18.41
CA PRO A 127 -5.17 7.30 18.20
C PRO A 127 -4.84 7.74 16.76
N PRO A 128 -5.56 8.72 16.19
CA PRO A 128 -5.18 9.33 14.93
C PRO A 128 -3.93 10.22 15.12
N HIS A 129 -3.12 10.38 14.07
CA HIS A 129 -2.07 11.41 14.07
C HIS A 129 -2.68 12.82 14.19
N SER A 130 -1.92 13.78 14.73
CA SER A 130 -2.44 15.11 15.08
C SER A 130 -2.95 15.93 13.89
N ASP A 131 -2.39 15.71 12.70
CA ASP A 131 -2.80 16.34 11.43
C ASP A 131 -4.10 15.76 10.85
N VAL A 132 -4.51 14.56 11.27
CA VAL A 132 -5.48 13.77 10.50
C VAL A 132 -6.88 14.38 10.51
N LYS A 133 -7.38 14.81 11.67
CA LYS A 133 -8.76 15.32 11.77
C LYS A 133 -8.95 16.66 11.06
N GLU A 134 -7.98 17.55 11.15
CA GLU A 134 -8.04 18.85 10.47
C GLU A 134 -7.77 18.71 8.97
N GLY A 135 -6.77 17.92 8.56
CA GLY A 135 -6.49 17.64 7.15
C GLY A 135 -7.68 16.98 6.43
N LEU A 136 -8.30 15.95 7.02
CA LEU A 136 -9.52 15.34 6.47
C LEU A 136 -10.70 16.32 6.41
N ALA A 137 -10.85 17.23 7.39
CA ALA A 137 -11.87 18.27 7.34
C ALA A 137 -11.67 19.21 6.15
N LYS A 138 -10.42 19.68 5.93
CA LYS A 138 -10.06 20.56 4.80
C LYS A 138 -10.33 19.89 3.46
N LEU A 139 -9.89 18.64 3.28
CA LEU A 139 -10.11 17.88 2.05
C LEU A 139 -11.61 17.65 1.77
N LYS A 140 -12.41 17.34 2.81
CA LYS A 140 -13.87 17.21 2.64
C LYS A 140 -14.54 18.55 2.29
N ALA A 141 -14.08 19.65 2.88
CA ALA A 141 -14.56 21.00 2.57
C ALA A 141 -14.19 21.48 1.14
N GLN A 142 -13.11 20.94 0.57
CA GLN A 142 -12.73 21.12 -0.85
C GLN A 142 -13.57 20.27 -1.82
N GLY A 143 -14.50 19.44 -1.32
CA GLY A 143 -15.39 18.62 -2.14
C GLY A 143 -14.86 17.23 -2.51
N TYR A 144 -13.73 16.81 -1.96
CA TYR A 144 -13.21 15.46 -2.20
C TYR A 144 -14.08 14.38 -1.54
N LYS A 145 -14.36 13.31 -2.29
CA LYS A 145 -14.85 12.06 -1.71
C LYS A 145 -13.68 11.35 -0.99
N LEU A 146 -13.86 11.05 0.29
CA LEU A 146 -12.83 10.44 1.13
C LEU A 146 -13.21 9.00 1.47
N VAL A 147 -12.37 8.04 1.11
CA VAL A 147 -12.58 6.62 1.46
C VAL A 147 -11.30 6.00 2.04
N SER A 148 -11.41 4.89 2.74
CA SER A 148 -10.24 4.15 3.22
C SER A 148 -10.14 2.76 2.58
N LEU A 149 -8.91 2.27 2.39
CA LEU A 149 -8.59 0.92 1.95
C LEU A 149 -7.53 0.32 2.88
N THR A 150 -7.90 -0.70 3.66
CA THR A 150 -7.03 -1.26 4.71
C THR A 150 -6.87 -2.78 4.65
N ASN A 151 -5.73 -3.25 5.15
CA ASN A 151 -5.49 -4.67 5.43
C ASN A 151 -6.23 -5.16 6.69
N SER A 152 -6.67 -4.27 7.60
CA SER A 152 -7.49 -4.65 8.77
C SER A 152 -8.84 -5.26 8.34
N SER A 153 -9.36 -6.23 9.11
CA SER A 153 -10.73 -6.76 8.94
C SER A 153 -11.81 -5.69 9.09
N ASN A 154 -13.01 -5.94 8.56
CA ASN A 154 -14.15 -5.01 8.65
C ASN A 154 -14.51 -4.67 10.11
N LYS A 155 -14.47 -5.67 11.00
CA LYS A 155 -14.67 -5.47 12.44
C LYS A 155 -13.56 -4.61 13.04
N GLY A 156 -12.30 -4.87 12.65
CA GLY A 156 -11.13 -4.12 13.11
C GLY A 156 -11.20 -2.64 12.73
N VAL A 157 -11.36 -2.35 11.43
CA VAL A 157 -11.39 -0.96 10.93
C VAL A 157 -12.58 -0.17 11.45
N LYS A 158 -13.73 -0.81 11.67
CA LYS A 158 -14.89 -0.17 12.31
C LYS A 158 -14.55 0.27 13.73
N ALA A 159 -14.01 -0.61 14.56
CA ALA A 159 -13.62 -0.29 15.93
C ALA A 159 -12.53 0.81 15.97
N GLN A 160 -11.53 0.72 15.09
CA GLN A 160 -10.48 1.73 14.93
C GLN A 160 -11.07 3.12 14.64
N PHE A 161 -11.98 3.23 13.67
CA PHE A 161 -12.57 4.51 13.28
C PHE A 161 -13.53 5.07 14.33
N GLU A 162 -14.24 4.21 15.05
CA GLU A 162 -15.10 4.59 16.19
C GLU A 162 -14.24 5.12 17.35
N SER A 163 -13.18 4.40 17.73
CA SER A 163 -12.24 4.82 18.79
C SER A 163 -11.47 6.10 18.44
N ALA A 164 -11.04 6.25 17.19
CA ALA A 164 -10.31 7.43 16.73
C ALA A 164 -11.24 8.64 16.47
N GLY A 165 -12.55 8.44 16.38
CA GLY A 165 -13.52 9.47 16.00
C GLY A 165 -13.36 9.91 14.54
N LEU A 166 -13.11 8.96 13.63
CA LEU A 166 -12.92 9.21 12.19
C LEU A 166 -14.16 8.87 11.32
N MET A 167 -15.18 8.24 11.90
CA MET A 167 -16.35 7.72 11.18
C MET A 167 -17.07 8.72 10.27
N SER A 168 -17.15 10.00 10.67
CA SER A 168 -17.88 11.06 9.94
C SER A 168 -17.12 11.68 8.76
N TYR A 169 -15.80 11.48 8.69
CA TYR A 169 -14.97 12.07 7.62
C TYR A 169 -15.08 11.27 6.32
N PHE A 170 -15.26 9.95 6.41
CA PHE A 170 -15.18 9.02 5.29
C PHE A 170 -16.55 8.63 4.75
N ASP A 171 -16.71 8.74 3.43
CA ASP A 171 -17.94 8.40 2.70
C ASP A 171 -18.09 6.88 2.51
N ALA A 172 -16.97 6.14 2.55
CA ALA A 172 -16.93 4.68 2.60
C ALA A 172 -15.64 4.17 3.28
N ARG A 173 -15.68 2.93 3.76
CA ARG A 173 -14.52 2.20 4.28
C ARG A 173 -14.47 0.85 3.59
N TYR A 174 -13.31 0.49 3.07
CA TYR A 174 -13.08 -0.77 2.37
C TYR A 174 -11.99 -1.58 3.08
N SER A 175 -12.31 -2.83 3.39
CA SER A 175 -11.35 -3.81 3.92
C SER A 175 -11.01 -4.81 2.81
N ILE A 176 -9.76 -5.25 2.74
CA ILE A 176 -9.39 -6.38 1.88
C ILE A 176 -10.06 -7.70 2.27
N GLU A 177 -10.67 -7.80 3.46
CA GLU A 177 -11.38 -9.00 3.93
C GLU A 177 -12.49 -9.43 2.97
N ASP A 178 -13.13 -8.47 2.30
CA ASP A 178 -14.17 -8.67 1.29
C ASP A 178 -13.68 -9.44 0.05
N ILE A 179 -12.37 -9.43 -0.21
CA ILE A 179 -11.71 -10.08 -1.37
C ILE A 179 -10.62 -11.08 -0.99
N LYS A 180 -10.21 -11.11 0.28
CA LYS A 180 -9.17 -11.99 0.84
C LYS A 180 -7.80 -11.88 0.15
N ILE A 181 -7.46 -10.68 -0.30
CA ILE A 181 -6.24 -10.38 -1.08
C ILE A 181 -5.57 -9.16 -0.48
N TYR A 182 -4.38 -9.33 0.11
CA TYR A 182 -3.68 -8.25 0.80
C TYR A 182 -3.01 -7.26 -0.17
N LYS A 183 -3.01 -5.97 0.19
CA LYS A 183 -2.17 -4.96 -0.48
C LYS A 183 -0.69 -5.37 -0.33
N PRO A 184 0.18 -5.20 -1.35
CA PRO A 184 -0.03 -4.41 -2.57
C PRO A 184 -0.40 -5.22 -3.83
N ASP A 185 -1.11 -6.35 -3.71
CA ASP A 185 -1.65 -7.04 -4.88
C ASP A 185 -2.61 -6.12 -5.66
N LEU A 186 -2.42 -6.03 -6.99
CA LEU A 186 -3.14 -5.07 -7.85
C LEU A 186 -4.66 -5.22 -7.76
N ARG A 187 -5.14 -6.45 -7.54
CA ARG A 187 -6.58 -6.77 -7.44
C ARG A 187 -7.27 -6.02 -6.29
N ALA A 188 -6.53 -5.64 -5.24
CA ALA A 188 -7.08 -4.84 -4.14
C ALA A 188 -7.42 -3.41 -4.58
N TYR A 189 -6.56 -2.79 -5.39
CA TYR A 189 -6.79 -1.44 -5.91
C TYR A 189 -7.83 -1.46 -7.05
N GLU A 190 -7.75 -2.43 -7.97
CA GLU A 190 -8.75 -2.63 -9.03
C GLU A 190 -10.16 -2.85 -8.46
N TRP A 191 -10.28 -3.63 -7.38
CA TRP A 191 -11.54 -3.87 -6.68
C TRP A 191 -12.13 -2.58 -6.09
N VAL A 192 -11.33 -1.76 -5.39
CA VAL A 192 -11.85 -0.52 -4.81
C VAL A 192 -12.23 0.50 -5.88
N LEU A 193 -11.45 0.61 -6.96
CA LEU A 193 -11.80 1.44 -8.13
C LEU A 193 -13.14 1.01 -8.74
N LYS A 194 -13.35 -0.30 -8.92
CA LYS A 194 -14.63 -0.86 -9.41
C LYS A 194 -15.79 -0.59 -8.46
N LYS A 195 -15.57 -0.65 -7.13
CA LYS A 195 -16.58 -0.29 -6.12
C LYS A 195 -16.90 1.20 -6.10
N LEU A 196 -15.94 2.05 -6.46
CA LEU A 196 -16.09 3.50 -6.53
C LEU A 196 -16.68 3.99 -7.86
N ASN A 197 -16.59 3.17 -8.92
CA ASN A 197 -16.94 3.50 -10.30
C ASN A 197 -16.19 4.75 -10.82
N VAL A 198 -14.87 4.73 -10.67
CA VAL A 198 -13.94 5.78 -11.16
C VAL A 198 -12.79 5.14 -11.92
N ALA A 199 -12.19 5.88 -12.86
CA ALA A 199 -10.97 5.41 -13.54
C ALA A 199 -9.76 5.49 -12.59
N PRO A 200 -8.68 4.69 -12.80
CA PRO A 200 -7.51 4.69 -11.93
C PRO A 200 -6.91 6.10 -11.75
N ASN A 201 -6.76 6.84 -12.84
CA ASN A 201 -6.24 8.22 -12.84
C ASN A 201 -7.19 9.25 -12.22
N GLU A 202 -8.41 8.89 -11.82
CA GLU A 202 -9.34 9.75 -11.08
C GLU A 202 -9.32 9.46 -9.56
N ALA A 203 -8.51 8.52 -9.10
CA ALA A 203 -8.32 8.20 -7.69
C ALA A 203 -6.87 8.45 -7.26
N MET A 204 -6.70 8.93 -6.03
CA MET A 204 -5.39 9.09 -5.40
C MET A 204 -5.28 8.19 -4.17
N MET A 205 -4.26 7.33 -4.13
CA MET A 205 -3.88 6.61 -2.92
C MET A 205 -2.97 7.49 -2.04
N VAL A 206 -3.32 7.61 -0.77
CA VAL A 206 -2.54 8.33 0.25
C VAL A 206 -2.08 7.33 1.29
N ALA A 207 -0.77 7.10 1.38
CA ALA A 207 -0.20 6.13 2.29
C ALA A 207 1.20 6.53 2.79
N ALA A 208 1.51 6.18 4.04
CA ALA A 208 2.86 6.26 4.61
C ALA A 208 3.73 5.05 4.25
N HIS A 209 3.14 4.05 3.60
CA HIS A 209 3.78 2.81 3.24
C HIS A 209 4.30 2.85 1.80
N GLY A 210 5.62 2.86 1.62
CA GLY A 210 6.24 2.88 0.28
C GLY A 210 5.86 1.68 -0.60
N TRP A 211 5.54 0.53 0.00
CA TRP A 211 5.02 -0.65 -0.72
C TRP A 211 3.56 -0.47 -1.18
N ASP A 212 2.74 0.27 -0.43
CA ASP A 212 1.33 0.53 -0.74
C ASP A 212 1.21 1.60 -1.84
N VAL A 213 2.04 2.66 -1.71
CA VAL A 213 2.27 3.65 -2.77
C VAL A 213 2.72 2.97 -4.06
N ALA A 214 3.67 2.04 -4.00
CA ALA A 214 4.14 1.31 -5.19
C ALA A 214 3.02 0.47 -5.83
N GLY A 215 2.25 -0.29 -5.03
CA GLY A 215 1.13 -1.09 -5.53
C GLY A 215 0.06 -0.25 -6.22
N ALA A 216 -0.37 0.84 -5.58
CA ALA A 216 -1.34 1.77 -6.16
C ALA A 216 -0.81 2.43 -7.45
N LYS A 217 0.50 2.75 -7.50
CA LYS A 217 1.13 3.34 -8.69
C LYS A 217 1.19 2.38 -9.87
N GLU A 218 1.43 1.09 -9.62
CA GLU A 218 1.35 0.04 -10.64
C GLU A 218 -0.09 -0.23 -11.10
N ALA A 219 -1.08 -0.11 -10.20
CA ALA A 219 -2.51 -0.15 -10.55
C ALA A 219 -3.02 1.12 -11.29
N GLY A 220 -2.13 2.08 -11.58
CA GLY A 220 -2.45 3.29 -12.36
C GLY A 220 -3.14 4.41 -11.58
N LEU A 221 -3.18 4.33 -10.24
CA LEU A 221 -3.69 5.42 -9.41
C LEU A 221 -2.71 6.60 -9.37
N GLN A 222 -3.23 7.78 -9.07
CA GLN A 222 -2.39 8.85 -8.50
C GLN A 222 -1.95 8.44 -7.09
N THR A 223 -0.84 8.98 -6.64
CA THR A 223 -0.19 8.53 -5.40
C THR A 223 0.47 9.66 -4.64
N THR A 224 0.12 9.79 -3.37
CA THR A 224 0.82 10.64 -2.41
C THR A 224 1.45 9.76 -1.33
N PHE A 225 2.77 9.87 -1.19
CA PHE A 225 3.44 9.40 0.01
C PHE A 225 3.35 10.46 1.11
N ILE A 226 2.75 10.10 2.25
CA ILE A 226 2.70 10.97 3.44
C ILE A 226 3.76 10.54 4.44
N ALA A 227 4.63 11.48 4.84
CA ALA A 227 5.72 11.19 5.75
C ALA A 227 5.20 10.80 7.15
N ARG A 228 5.74 9.70 7.67
CA ARG A 228 5.55 9.23 9.05
C ARG A 228 6.87 8.69 9.59
N PRO A 229 7.12 8.74 10.93
CA PRO A 229 8.39 8.32 11.51
C PRO A 229 8.76 6.86 11.19
N GLY A 230 9.97 6.68 10.64
CA GLY A 230 10.50 5.36 10.26
C GLY A 230 10.00 4.82 8.92
N LYS A 231 9.43 5.66 8.04
CA LYS A 231 8.97 5.28 6.70
C LYS A 231 9.82 5.88 5.59
N ALA A 232 9.96 5.11 4.51
CA ALA A 232 10.70 5.48 3.31
C ALA A 232 10.00 4.92 2.06
N LEU A 233 10.29 5.53 0.92
CA LEU A 233 9.96 4.99 -0.40
C LEU A 233 10.90 3.84 -0.75
N TYR A 234 10.42 2.87 -1.52
CA TYR A 234 11.27 1.81 -2.08
C TYR A 234 12.03 2.35 -3.31
N PRO A 235 13.38 2.39 -3.34
CA PRO A 235 14.12 3.07 -4.41
C PRO A 235 13.96 2.48 -5.82
N LEU A 236 13.50 1.23 -5.94
CA LEU A 236 13.24 0.57 -7.22
C LEU A 236 11.77 0.64 -7.67
N ALA A 237 10.88 1.23 -6.87
CA ALA A 237 9.51 1.52 -7.29
C ALA A 237 9.44 2.79 -8.16
N LYS A 238 8.35 2.91 -8.94
CA LYS A 238 7.96 4.20 -9.53
C LYS A 238 7.78 5.23 -8.42
N LYS A 239 8.26 6.45 -8.65
CA LYS A 239 8.08 7.56 -7.70
C LYS A 239 6.57 7.88 -7.54
N PRO A 240 6.12 8.28 -6.35
CA PRO A 240 4.79 8.84 -6.19
C PRO A 240 4.68 10.16 -6.97
N ASP A 241 3.44 10.57 -7.25
CA ASP A 241 3.16 11.88 -7.85
C ASP A 241 3.50 13.00 -6.87
N HIS A 242 3.24 12.77 -5.57
CA HIS A 242 3.51 13.74 -4.51
C HIS A 242 4.16 13.11 -3.27
N VAL A 243 4.93 13.92 -2.56
CA VAL A 243 5.48 13.62 -1.22
C VAL A 243 5.09 14.79 -0.31
N VAL A 244 4.40 14.50 0.79
CA VAL A 244 3.92 15.51 1.76
C VAL A 244 4.30 15.11 3.17
N LYS A 245 4.48 16.08 4.06
CA LYS A 245 4.82 15.85 5.48
C LYS A 245 3.62 15.44 6.33
N ASP A 246 2.44 15.94 5.99
CA ASP A 246 1.19 15.81 6.75
C ASP A 246 -0.05 16.01 5.85
N LEU A 247 -1.26 15.78 6.39
CA LEU A 247 -2.51 16.01 5.65
C LEU A 247 -2.88 17.49 5.48
N HIS A 248 -2.19 18.43 6.14
CA HIS A 248 -2.40 19.86 5.88
C HIS A 248 -1.74 20.26 4.56
N GLU A 249 -0.48 19.84 4.36
CA GLU A 249 0.24 20.04 3.11
C GLU A 249 -0.46 19.32 1.94
N LEU A 250 -1.04 18.13 2.18
CA LEU A 250 -1.90 17.50 1.17
C LEU A 250 -3.11 18.35 0.79
N ALA A 251 -3.79 18.92 1.79
CA ALA A 251 -4.96 19.77 1.55
C ALA A 251 -4.59 21.10 0.86
N ASP A 252 -3.44 21.69 1.18
CA ASP A 252 -2.97 22.91 0.53
C ASP A 252 -2.52 22.64 -0.92
N LEU A 253 -1.90 21.49 -1.19
CA LEU A 253 -1.47 21.03 -2.52
C LEU A 253 -2.67 20.73 -3.45
N LEU A 254 -3.75 20.17 -2.90
CA LEU A 254 -4.92 19.70 -3.64
C LEU A 254 -6.04 20.74 -3.83
N LYS A 255 -5.80 21.99 -3.41
CA LYS A 255 -6.82 23.04 -3.35
C LYS A 255 -7.51 23.33 -4.68
#